data_AF-A0A7W0S5C9-F1
#
_entry.id   AF-A0A7W0S5C9-F1
#
_cell.length_a   1.000
_cell.length_b   1.000
_cell.length_c   1.000
_cell.angle_alpha   90.00
_cell.angle_beta   90.00
_cell.angle_gamma   90.00
#
_symmetry.space_group_name_H-M   'P 1'
#
loop_
_entity.id
_entity.type
_entity.pdbx_description
1 polymer ?
#
loop_
_entity_poly.entity_id
_entity_poly.type
_entity_poly.pdbx_seq_one_letter_code
_entity_poly.pdbx_strand_id
1 'polypeptide(L)'
;MTALQQLLQSERRCPWCGSEQTALVPRGYTGPTDEVDQYFSCEACGKLTYELVAKTAREMRMGRFRAGGVYRDSAHQTRYHVSRVLKVGLNEYLIYLKPIAGGELSASALRT
;
A
#
# COMPACT_ATOMS: atom_id res chain seq x y z
N MET A 1 -31.32 5.29 8.37
CA MET A 1 -29.87 5.58 8.15
C MET A 1 -29.11 4.32 8.51
N THR A 2 -28.47 3.71 7.52
CA THR A 2 -28.24 2.27 7.40
C THR A 2 -26.98 1.81 8.14
N ALA A 3 -27.14 0.87 9.10
CA ALA A 3 -26.06 0.26 9.89
C ALA A 3 -25.00 -0.52 9.06
N LEU A 4 -25.22 -0.69 7.76
CA LEU A 4 -24.24 -1.27 6.82
C LEU A 4 -23.12 -0.30 6.41
N GLN A 5 -23.31 1.01 6.60
CA GLN A 5 -22.27 2.00 6.28
C GLN A 5 -21.22 2.10 7.39
N GLN A 6 -21.58 1.76 8.64
CA GLN A 6 -20.68 1.78 9.80
C GLN A 6 -19.67 0.62 9.80
N LEU A 7 -19.95 -0.52 9.14
CA LEU A 7 -19.00 -1.64 9.05
C LEU A 7 -17.91 -1.45 7.99
N LEU A 8 -18.10 -0.52 7.04
CA LEU A 8 -17.11 -0.18 5.99
C LEU A 8 -16.16 0.95 6.43
N GLN A 9 -16.48 1.63 7.53
CA GLN A 9 -15.68 2.68 8.14
C GLN A 9 -15.11 2.21 9.48
N SER A 10 -14.43 1.06 9.51
CA SER A 10 -13.33 0.97 10.46
C SER A 10 -12.35 2.06 10.04
N GLU A 11 -12.43 3.23 10.70
CA GLU A 11 -11.58 4.39 10.50
C GLU A 11 -10.17 3.86 10.28
N ARG A 12 -9.62 4.09 9.08
CA ARG A 12 -8.33 3.53 8.70
C ARG A 12 -7.28 4.18 9.59
N ARG A 13 -6.99 3.51 10.70
CA ARG A 13 -5.94 3.94 11.61
C ARG A 13 -4.61 3.74 10.92
N CYS A 14 -3.77 4.75 11.02
CA CYS A 14 -2.40 4.69 10.57
C CYS A 14 -1.71 3.48 11.24
N PRO A 15 -1.18 2.52 10.47
CA PRO A 15 -0.56 1.32 11.02
C PRO A 15 0.77 1.61 11.73
N TRP A 16 1.26 2.86 11.62
CA TRP A 16 2.53 3.29 12.17
C TRP A 16 2.39 4.02 13.51
N CYS A 17 1.44 4.95 13.61
CA CYS A 17 1.23 5.77 14.81
C CYS A 17 -0.14 5.57 15.46
N GLY A 18 -1.04 4.79 14.86
CA GLY A 18 -2.39 4.56 15.35
C GLY A 18 -3.38 5.70 15.11
N SER A 19 -2.95 6.84 14.56
CA SER A 19 -3.81 8.01 14.31
C SER A 19 -4.92 7.72 13.31
N GLU A 20 -6.09 8.30 13.54
CA GLU A 20 -7.25 8.26 12.62
C GLU A 20 -7.20 9.37 11.57
N GLN A 21 -6.29 10.35 11.72
CA GLN A 21 -6.09 11.45 10.77
C GLN A 21 -5.37 10.94 9.52
N THR A 22 -6.14 10.29 8.65
CA THR A 22 -5.65 9.75 7.38
C THR A 22 -6.49 10.22 6.20
N ALA A 23 -5.82 10.49 5.08
CA ALA A 23 -6.44 10.86 3.82
C ALA A 23 -6.20 9.76 2.78
N LEU A 24 -7.27 9.16 2.28
CA LEU A 24 -7.21 8.15 1.23
C LEU A 24 -7.05 8.81 -0.14
N VAL A 25 -6.05 8.36 -0.88
CA VAL A 25 -5.94 8.60 -2.32
C VAL A 25 -6.42 7.33 -3.03
N PRO A 26 -7.67 7.31 -3.53
CA PRO A 26 -8.15 6.18 -4.30
C PRO A 26 -7.46 6.17 -5.66
N ARG A 27 -7.14 4.97 -6.12
CA ARG A 27 -6.75 4.76 -7.52
C ARG A 27 -7.86 5.26 -8.46
N GLY A 28 -7.47 5.90 -9.56
CA GLY A 28 -8.36 6.18 -10.68
C GLY A 28 -8.68 4.92 -11.50
N TYR A 29 -9.97 4.65 -11.71
CA TYR A 29 -10.41 3.62 -12.66
C TYR A 29 -10.95 4.21 -13.99
N THR A 30 -11.28 5.50 -13.99
CA THR A 30 -11.84 6.25 -15.13
C THR A 30 -11.57 7.76 -14.96
N GLY A 31 -11.18 8.47 -16.03
CA GLY A 31 -11.00 9.93 -16.01
C GLY A 31 -9.58 10.40 -15.64
N PRO A 32 -9.36 11.72 -15.47
CA PRO A 32 -8.04 12.37 -15.39
C PRO A 32 -7.32 12.23 -14.04
N THR A 33 -7.78 11.34 -13.15
CA THR A 33 -6.97 10.97 -12.00
C THR A 33 -5.86 10.05 -12.51
N ASP A 34 -4.66 10.62 -12.74
CA ASP A 34 -3.45 9.91 -13.18
C ASP A 34 -2.88 8.95 -12.12
N GLU A 35 -3.56 8.82 -10.96
CA GLU A 35 -3.09 8.00 -9.87
C GLU A 35 -3.31 6.51 -10.16
N VAL A 36 -2.20 5.80 -10.25
CA VAL A 36 -2.14 4.39 -10.66
C VAL A 36 -2.19 3.47 -9.43
N ASP A 37 -1.75 3.98 -8.28
CA ASP A 37 -1.70 3.24 -7.02
C ASP A 37 -2.85 3.67 -6.08
N GLN A 38 -3.11 2.88 -5.04
CA GLN A 38 -4.02 3.27 -3.95
C GLN A 38 -3.25 3.26 -2.64
N TYR A 39 -3.28 4.38 -1.94
CA TYR A 39 -2.61 4.57 -0.68
C TYR A 39 -3.37 5.56 0.19
N PHE A 40 -3.03 5.61 1.47
CA PHE A 40 -3.44 6.71 2.33
C PHE A 40 -2.24 7.37 2.97
N SER A 41 -2.32 8.69 3.16
CA SER A 41 -1.35 9.46 3.95
C SER A 41 -1.87 9.63 5.37
N CYS A 42 -0.97 9.70 6.35
CA CYS A 42 -1.31 10.08 7.71
C CYS A 42 -0.81 11.50 8.00
N GLU A 43 -1.69 12.41 8.40
CA GLU A 43 -1.32 13.78 8.74
C GLU A 43 -0.48 13.85 10.02
N ALA A 44 -0.73 12.95 10.97
CA ALA A 44 -0.05 12.95 12.26
C ALA A 44 1.42 12.50 12.21
N CYS A 45 1.77 11.53 11.36
CA CYS A 45 3.15 11.04 11.24
C CYS A 45 3.76 11.21 9.85
N GLY A 46 3.04 11.81 8.90
CA GLY A 46 3.48 12.07 7.53
C GLY A 46 3.70 10.83 6.66
N LYS A 47 3.42 9.61 7.16
CA LYS A 47 3.71 8.38 6.43
C LYS A 47 2.64 8.08 5.38
N LEU A 48 3.10 7.58 4.24
CA LEU A 48 2.28 6.99 3.19
C LEU A 48 2.19 5.47 3.41
N THR A 49 0.99 4.93 3.23
CA THR A 49 0.73 3.50 3.34
C THR A 49 0.01 3.00 2.10
N TYR A 50 0.69 2.16 1.33
CA TYR A 50 0.09 1.54 0.14
C TYR A 50 -0.86 0.40 0.51
N GLU A 51 -2.04 0.41 -0.11
CA GLU A 51 -3.00 -0.70 -0.08
C GLU A 51 -2.96 -1.51 -1.38
N LEU A 52 -2.66 -0.84 -2.49
CA LEU A 52 -2.58 -1.44 -3.80
C LEU A 52 -1.54 -0.71 -4.64
N VAL A 53 -0.69 -1.47 -5.32
CA VAL A 53 0.24 -0.91 -6.33
C VAL A 53 0.05 -1.60 -7.67
N ALA A 54 0.12 -0.82 -8.74
CA ALA A 54 0.09 -1.31 -10.10
C ALA A 54 1.52 -1.58 -10.61
N LYS A 55 1.67 -2.68 -11.35
CA LYS A 55 2.93 -3.09 -11.96
C LYS A 55 2.74 -3.62 -13.36
N THR A 56 3.71 -3.34 -14.21
CA THR A 56 3.80 -3.92 -15.56
C THR A 56 4.26 -5.38 -15.51
N ALA A 57 4.05 -6.13 -16.59
CA ALA A 57 4.55 -7.50 -16.72
C ALA A 57 6.09 -7.58 -16.61
N ARG A 58 6.80 -6.51 -16.99
CA ARG A 58 8.26 -6.41 -16.84
C ARG A 58 8.64 -6.28 -15.37
N GLU A 59 8.04 -5.35 -14.65
CA GLU A 59 8.32 -5.16 -13.22
C GLU A 59 7.96 -6.39 -12.38
N MET A 60 6.84 -7.05 -12.68
CA MET A 60 6.47 -8.31 -12.02
C MET A 60 7.57 -9.36 -12.11
N ARG A 61 8.18 -9.51 -13.30
CA ARG A 61 9.28 -10.45 -13.52
C ARG A 61 10.56 -10.05 -12.78
N MET A 62 10.92 -8.77 -12.81
CA MET A 62 12.13 -8.26 -12.14
C MET A 62 12.01 -8.31 -10.61
N GLY A 63 10.87 -7.86 -10.07
CA GLY A 63 10.60 -7.78 -8.63
C GLY A 63 10.22 -9.12 -8.00
N ARG A 64 9.90 -10.14 -8.82
CA ARG A 64 9.47 -11.48 -8.37
C ARG A 64 8.30 -11.43 -7.39
N PHE A 65 7.37 -10.49 -7.61
CA PHE A 65 6.22 -10.28 -6.74
C PHE A 65 5.26 -11.48 -6.81
N ARG A 66 4.85 -11.97 -5.65
CA ARG A 66 3.93 -13.10 -5.50
C ARG A 66 3.11 -12.98 -4.22
N ALA A 67 1.91 -13.54 -4.21
CA ALA A 67 1.11 -13.66 -3.00
C ALA A 67 1.89 -14.42 -1.90
N GLY A 68 1.74 -13.98 -0.65
CA GLY A 68 2.54 -14.45 0.49
C GLY A 68 3.96 -13.90 0.54
N GLY A 69 4.41 -13.18 -0.49
CA GLY A 69 5.71 -12.52 -0.52
C GLY A 69 5.75 -11.22 0.30
N VAL A 70 6.90 -10.56 0.23
CA VAL A 70 7.11 -9.23 0.82
C VAL A 70 7.36 -8.23 -0.31
N TYR A 71 6.57 -7.17 -0.33
CA TYR A 71 6.84 -5.99 -1.14
C TYR A 71 7.68 -5.00 -0.31
N ARG A 72 8.71 -4.44 -0.93
CA ARG A 72 9.58 -3.44 -0.32
C ARG A 72 9.39 -2.14 -1.08
N ASP A 73 8.92 -1.15 -0.36
CA ASP A 73 8.89 0.22 -0.83
C ASP A 73 10.16 0.92 -0.35
N SER A 74 11.12 1.05 -1.27
CA SER A 74 12.40 1.69 -0.96
C SER A 74 12.27 3.20 -0.74
N ALA A 75 11.28 3.85 -1.36
CA ALA A 75 11.11 5.30 -1.26
C ALA A 75 10.68 5.71 0.15
N HIS A 76 9.77 4.95 0.75
CA HIS A 76 9.26 5.19 2.11
C HIS A 76 9.82 4.20 3.15
N GLN A 77 10.86 3.43 2.79
CA GLN A 77 11.53 2.44 3.64
C GLN A 77 10.58 1.48 4.37
N THR A 78 9.50 1.09 3.69
CA THR A 78 8.39 0.36 4.28
C THR A 78 8.24 -1.02 3.67
N ARG A 79 7.84 -1.99 4.49
CA ARG A 79 7.61 -3.37 4.07
C ARG A 79 6.15 -3.75 4.20
N TYR A 80 5.69 -4.52 3.21
CA TYR A 80 4.31 -4.97 3.11
C TYR A 80 4.25 -6.46 2.84
N HIS A 81 3.26 -7.14 3.42
CA HIS A 81 2.86 -8.46 2.95
C HIS A 81 2.08 -8.32 1.65
N VAL A 82 2.44 -9.11 0.64
CA VAL A 82 1.65 -9.22 -0.58
C VAL A 82 0.50 -10.17 -0.31
N SER A 83 -0.68 -9.63 -0.06
CA SER A 83 -1.88 -10.42 0.24
C SER A 83 -2.46 -11.07 -1.02
N ARG A 84 -2.35 -10.41 -2.18
CA ARG A 84 -2.85 -10.90 -3.46
C ARG A 84 -2.10 -10.26 -4.63
N VAL A 85 -2.05 -10.98 -5.74
CA VAL A 85 -1.62 -10.47 -7.04
C VAL A 85 -2.70 -10.80 -8.06
N LEU A 86 -3.16 -9.82 -8.84
CA LEU A 86 -4.18 -9.98 -9.88
C LEU A 86 -3.66 -9.45 -11.21
N LYS A 87 -3.83 -10.20 -12.30
CA LYS A 87 -3.63 -9.69 -13.67
C LYS A 87 -4.95 -9.07 -14.14
N VAL A 88 -4.94 -7.78 -14.48
CA VAL A 88 -6.18 -7.03 -14.80
C VAL A 88 -6.20 -6.45 -16.21
N GLY A 89 -5.09 -6.52 -16.95
CA GLY A 89 -5.01 -6.09 -18.34
C GLY A 89 -3.90 -6.82 -19.10
N LEU A 90 -3.63 -6.36 -20.33
CA LEU A 90 -2.58 -6.94 -21.17
C LEU A 90 -1.19 -6.77 -20.54
N ASN A 91 -0.92 -5.62 -19.93
CA ASN A 91 0.37 -5.29 -19.31
C ASN A 91 0.21 -4.68 -17.91
N GLU A 92 -0.80 -5.12 -17.16
CA GLU A 92 -1.09 -4.57 -15.83
C GLU A 92 -1.40 -5.67 -14.81
N TYR A 93 -0.73 -5.56 -13.67
CA TYR A 93 -0.92 -6.38 -12.49
C TYR A 93 -1.17 -5.50 -11.27
N LEU A 94 -2.10 -5.90 -10.43
CA LEU A 94 -2.39 -5.25 -9.15
C LEU A 94 -1.84 -6.10 -8.02
N ILE A 95 -1.07 -5.46 -7.15
CA ILE A 95 -0.48 -6.09 -5.97
C ILE A 95 -1.15 -5.49 -4.75
N TYR A 96 -1.91 -6.32 -4.02
CA TYR A 96 -2.61 -5.91 -2.80
C TYR A 96 -1.68 -6.05 -1.61
N LEU A 97 -1.52 -4.98 -0.86
CA LEU A 97 -0.54 -4.85 0.20
C LEU A 97 -1.20 -4.74 1.57
N LYS A 98 -0.56 -5.35 2.56
CA LYS A 98 -0.87 -5.15 3.98
C LYS A 98 0.40 -4.67 4.69
N PRO A 99 0.36 -3.55 5.44
CA PRO A 99 1.53 -3.04 6.13
C PRO A 99 2.03 -4.06 7.16
N ILE A 100 3.36 -4.18 7.29
CA ILE A 100 3.99 -4.95 8.37
C ILE A 100 4.35 -3.96 9.48
N ALA A 101 3.56 -3.92 10.56
CA ALA A 101 3.86 -3.06 11.71
C ALA A 101 5.27 -3.40 12.26
N GLY A 102 6.11 -2.38 12.46
CA GLY A 102 7.54 -2.56 12.81
C GLY A 102 8.48 -2.88 11.64
N GLY A 103 7.98 -2.89 10.40
CA GLY A 103 8.73 -3.18 9.17
C GLY A 103 9.49 -2.00 8.57
N GLU A 104 9.79 -0.97 9.36
CA GLU A 104 10.67 0.11 8.94
C GLU A 104 12.07 -0.49 8.74
N LEU A 105 12.63 -0.32 7.54
CA LEU A 105 14.01 -0.74 7.29
C LEU A 105 14.92 0.14 8.13
N SER A 106 15.29 -0.33 9.33
CA SER A 106 16.28 0.34 10.18
C SER A 106 17.54 0.62 9.37
N ALA A 107 17.82 1.91 9.13
CA ALA A 107 19.05 2.39 8.54
C ALA A 107 20.23 2.45 9.55
N SER A 108 20.10 1.79 10.72
CA SER A 108 21.04 1.97 11.84
C SER A 108 21.81 0.71 12.27
N ALA A 109 21.86 -0.35 11.46
CA ALA A 109 22.66 -1.55 11.78
C ALA A 109 24.05 -1.57 11.12
N LEU A 110 24.70 -0.40 10.95
CA LEU A 110 26.08 -0.32 10.44
C LEU A 110 26.89 0.80 11.12
N ARG A 111 26.97 0.75 12.45
CA ARG A 111 28.03 1.44 13.22
C ARG A 111 28.39 0.57 14.42
N THR A 112 29.42 -0.25 14.27
CA THR A 112 30.22 -0.78 15.38
C THR A 112 31.63 -0.97 14.86
#